data_AF-A0A3D4QT43-F1
#
_entry.id   AF-A0A3D4QT43-F1
#
_cell.length_a   1.000
_cell.length_b   1.000
_cell.length_c   1.000
_cell.angle_alpha   90.00
_cell.angle_beta   90.00
_cell.angle_gamma   90.00
#
_symmetry.space_group_name_H-M   'P 1'
#
loop_
_entity.id
_entity.type
_entity.pdbx_description
1 polymer ?
#
loop_
_entity_poly.entity_id
_entity_poly.type
_entity_poly.pdbx_seq_one_letter_code
_entity_poly.pdbx_strand_id
1 'polypeptide(L)'
;MARKNKNKVPLPIILIIYAVLLFSIYTSLSTLALGIWGDSVMGRVDSYDSRLDNTDGGVNRSRTISKGYYFSANGKKYKGYVIYSSDEAWPRLKEGETRSEKISYLSFFPYINKPAALTDFSEMGEVAIIYHLLSPIGSFFLLHLVTSTLRKKKTSNISKKKVKETQISHKRSDTNMFCHNCGEKLPEGALFCASCGTKVLNDKPSTCTFCGESIPDNAEFCINCGQAISNDGNLGTNQSVDYQEPKINTESTTNLVGFSDRYRSPEILTAAKESKKTSMGCMWIMVLLPLLGFPLAGLLMDDFPLGEALVIGPGIALIMLVINLFALSRTKKPIWEGTVVNKYSKERSEHNRTEGESDTYSTYIEFTTVITTDSGKKKTIVEKNSGRHMYDYLSVGDRVRYHPKFGTYEKYDKSKDRIIYCNVCSMMNPIRNDRCKRCNNLLFK
;
A
#
# COMPACT_ATOMS: atom_id res chain seq x y z
N MET A 1 22.76 -22.06 14.42
CA MET A 1 21.41 -21.84 13.86
C MET A 1 20.45 -21.49 14.98
N ALA A 2 20.13 -20.21 15.19
CA ALA A 2 19.18 -19.79 16.23
C ALA A 2 17.78 -19.61 15.61
N ARG A 3 16.80 -20.39 16.08
CA ARG A 3 15.39 -20.29 15.71
C ARG A 3 14.82 -18.97 16.26
N LYS A 4 14.54 -18.01 15.36
CA LYS A 4 13.87 -16.76 15.69
C LYS A 4 12.39 -17.04 15.98
N ASN A 5 11.99 -17.07 17.25
CA ASN A 5 10.60 -17.19 17.67
C ASN A 5 9.82 -15.94 17.22
N LYS A 6 8.72 -16.15 16.48
CA LYS A 6 7.81 -15.08 16.05
C LYS A 6 6.78 -14.83 17.13
N ASN A 7 7.04 -13.90 18.03
CA ASN A 7 6.03 -13.43 18.98
C ASN A 7 4.92 -12.68 18.22
N LYS A 8 3.68 -13.14 18.36
CA LYS A 8 2.50 -12.53 17.74
C LYS A 8 1.88 -11.61 18.80
N VAL A 9 1.62 -10.34 18.47
CA VAL A 9 0.75 -9.51 19.33
C VAL A 9 -0.58 -10.26 19.49
N PRO A 10 -0.97 -10.57 20.74
CA PRO A 10 -2.25 -11.20 21.02
C PRO A 10 -3.39 -10.37 20.45
N LEU A 11 -4.36 -11.05 19.84
CA LEU A 11 -5.57 -10.43 19.32
C LEU A 11 -6.30 -9.52 20.35
N PRO A 12 -6.34 -9.86 21.66
CA PRO A 12 -6.93 -8.99 22.68
C PRO A 12 -6.28 -7.60 22.78
N ILE A 13 -4.95 -7.52 22.70
CA ILE A 13 -4.22 -6.25 22.80
C ILE A 13 -4.53 -5.36 21.58
N ILE A 14 -4.62 -5.97 20.40
CA ILE A 14 -5.01 -5.27 19.20
C ILE A 14 -6.43 -4.70 19.36
N LEU A 15 -7.39 -5.49 19.83
CA LEU A 15 -8.76 -5.04 20.08
C LEU A 15 -8.82 -3.86 21.05
N ILE A 16 -8.01 -3.88 22.13
CA ILE A 16 -7.90 -2.77 23.08
C ILE A 16 -7.41 -1.50 22.37
N ILE A 17 -6.38 -1.60 21.52
CA ILE A 17 -5.87 -0.45 20.76
C ILE A 17 -6.96 0.13 19.85
N TYR A 18 -7.71 -0.73 19.13
CA TYR A 18 -8.84 -0.26 18.32
C TYR A 18 -9.90 0.44 19.18
N ALA A 19 -10.25 -0.14 20.33
CA ALA A 19 -11.24 0.43 21.24
C ALA A 19 -10.81 1.84 21.72
N VAL A 20 -9.55 2.00 22.14
CA VAL A 20 -9.01 3.29 22.61
C VAL A 20 -9.01 4.33 21.50
N LEU A 21 -8.54 3.98 20.30
CA LEU A 21 -8.49 4.90 19.17
C LEU A 21 -9.89 5.31 18.69
N LEU A 22 -10.82 4.36 18.61
CA LEU A 22 -12.21 4.64 18.26
C LEU A 22 -12.89 5.49 19.34
N PHE A 23 -12.60 5.24 20.61
CA PHE A 23 -13.09 6.07 21.71
C PHE A 23 -12.55 7.50 21.64
N SER A 24 -11.27 7.68 21.31
CA SER A 24 -10.67 9.01 21.09
C SER A 24 -11.32 9.77 19.91
N ILE A 25 -11.57 9.07 18.81
CA ILE A 25 -12.29 9.63 17.64
C ILE A 25 -13.72 10.01 18.04
N TYR A 26 -14.44 9.11 18.70
CA TYR A 26 -15.80 9.33 19.15
C TYR A 26 -15.90 10.52 20.10
N THR A 27 -15.03 10.59 21.12
CA THR A 27 -15.04 11.69 22.09
C THR A 27 -14.78 13.03 21.40
N SER A 28 -13.85 13.10 20.44
CA SER A 28 -13.55 14.35 19.75
C SER A 28 -14.64 14.77 18.76
N LEU A 29 -15.11 13.84 17.93
CA LEU A 29 -16.17 14.14 16.96
C LEU A 29 -17.51 14.45 17.65
N SER A 30 -17.84 13.76 18.74
CA SER A 30 -19.06 14.07 19.51
C SER A 30 -18.97 15.45 20.18
N THR A 31 -17.80 15.85 20.70
CA THR A 31 -17.62 17.21 21.25
C THR A 31 -17.83 18.26 20.16
N LEU A 32 -17.17 18.11 19.01
CA LEU A 32 -17.33 19.05 17.90
C LEU A 32 -18.77 19.09 17.37
N ALA A 33 -19.40 17.93 17.22
CA ALA A 33 -20.78 17.85 16.73
C ALA A 33 -21.77 18.52 17.69
N LEU A 34 -21.60 18.31 19.00
CA LEU A 34 -22.42 18.98 20.02
C LEU A 34 -22.16 20.49 20.07
N GLY A 35 -20.92 20.94 19.89
CA GLY A 35 -20.63 22.37 19.84
C GLY A 35 -21.21 23.09 18.62
N ILE A 36 -21.36 22.40 17.48
CA ILE A 36 -21.87 23.00 16.23
C ILE A 36 -23.39 22.82 16.09
N TRP A 37 -23.93 21.66 16.45
CA TRP A 37 -25.34 21.28 16.19
C TRP A 37 -26.11 20.85 17.45
N GLY A 38 -25.50 20.95 18.63
CA GLY A 38 -26.15 20.53 19.87
C GLY A 38 -27.20 21.52 20.34
N ASP A 39 -28.35 20.98 20.73
CA ASP A 39 -29.33 21.68 21.56
C ASP A 39 -28.92 21.57 23.03
N SER A 40 -29.37 22.50 23.87
CA SER A 40 -29.07 22.49 25.30
C SER A 40 -30.33 22.38 26.16
N VAL A 41 -30.21 21.64 27.27
CA VAL A 41 -31.29 21.48 28.25
C VAL A 41 -30.72 21.45 29.67
N MET A 42 -31.50 21.87 30.65
CA MET A 42 -31.13 21.73 32.05
C MET A 42 -31.23 20.27 32.49
N GLY A 43 -30.10 19.66 32.80
CA GLY A 43 -29.98 18.35 33.41
C GLY A 43 -29.62 18.42 34.89
N ARG A 44 -29.40 17.25 35.49
CA ARG A 44 -29.01 17.08 36.88
C ARG A 44 -27.79 16.17 36.97
N VAL A 45 -26.74 16.63 37.63
CA VAL A 45 -25.59 15.84 38.08
C VAL A 45 -26.00 15.09 39.33
N ASP A 46 -25.84 13.78 39.32
CA ASP A 46 -26.16 12.88 40.43
C ASP A 46 -24.91 12.19 41.02
N SER A 47 -23.75 12.37 40.38
CA SER A 47 -22.46 11.94 40.90
C SER A 47 -21.34 12.87 40.44
N TYR A 48 -20.44 13.21 41.37
CA TYR A 48 -19.27 14.06 41.11
C TYR A 48 -18.10 13.55 41.93
N ASP A 49 -16.96 13.30 41.28
CA ASP A 49 -15.69 13.05 41.94
C ASP A 49 -14.58 13.90 41.31
N SER A 50 -13.61 14.32 42.14
CA SER A 50 -12.45 15.07 41.68
C SER A 50 -11.18 14.49 42.29
N ARG A 51 -10.32 13.93 41.44
CA ARG A 51 -9.04 13.35 41.83
C ARG A 51 -7.91 14.29 41.46
N LEU A 52 -7.04 14.63 42.42
CA LEU A 52 -5.84 15.41 42.15
C LEU A 52 -4.82 14.56 41.38
N ASP A 53 -4.32 15.05 40.24
CA ASP A 53 -3.38 14.28 39.41
C ASP A 53 -1.90 14.62 39.71
N ASN A 54 -1.60 15.82 40.21
CA ASN A 54 -0.24 16.20 40.60
C ASN A 54 -0.26 16.98 41.93
N THR A 55 0.37 16.43 42.96
CA THR A 55 0.51 17.04 44.29
C THR A 55 1.54 18.18 44.34
N ASP A 56 2.47 18.21 43.38
CA ASP A 56 3.63 19.13 43.38
C ASP A 56 3.44 20.35 42.45
N GLY A 57 2.31 20.44 41.75
CA GLY A 57 1.97 21.56 40.87
C GLY A 57 1.45 22.77 41.64
N GLY A 58 1.94 23.97 41.29
CA GLY A 58 1.47 25.25 41.84
C GLY A 58 0.00 25.60 41.53
N VAL A 59 -0.34 26.89 41.51
CA VAL A 59 -1.71 27.45 41.59
C VAL A 59 -2.75 26.85 40.62
N ASN A 60 -2.33 26.25 39.49
CA ASN A 60 -3.21 25.51 38.58
C ASN A 60 -3.10 23.99 38.82
N ARG A 61 -3.86 23.50 39.80
CA ARG A 61 -3.88 22.07 40.19
C ARG A 61 -4.73 21.26 39.19
N SER A 62 -4.10 20.56 38.26
CA SER A 62 -4.79 19.64 37.34
C SER A 62 -5.48 18.52 38.12
N ARG A 63 -6.80 18.36 37.91
CA ARG A 63 -7.61 17.29 38.47
C ARG A 63 -8.28 16.49 37.36
N THR A 64 -8.47 15.20 37.59
CA THR A 64 -9.37 14.36 36.81
C THR A 64 -10.74 14.43 37.47
N ILE A 65 -11.72 14.96 36.73
CA ILE A 65 -13.11 15.11 37.15
C ILE A 65 -13.93 13.98 36.54
N SER A 66 -14.80 13.36 37.33
CA SER A 66 -15.85 12.48 36.82
C SER A 66 -17.23 12.99 37.22
N LYS A 67 -18.16 13.00 36.25
CA LYS A 67 -19.55 13.44 36.45
C LYS A 67 -20.50 12.41 35.86
N GLY A 68 -21.45 11.92 36.66
CA GLY A 68 -22.66 11.28 36.17
C GLY A 68 -23.81 12.27 36.23
N TYR A 69 -24.64 12.24 35.19
CA TYR A 69 -25.77 13.16 35.06
C TYR A 69 -26.92 12.52 34.29
N TYR A 70 -28.09 13.13 34.41
CA TYR A 70 -29.26 12.78 33.63
C TYR A 70 -30.03 14.02 33.18
N PHE A 71 -30.76 13.89 32.08
CA PHE A 71 -31.62 14.94 31.55
C PHE A 71 -32.83 14.32 30.84
N SER A 72 -33.84 15.14 30.56
CA SER A 72 -35.03 14.71 29.83
C SER A 72 -35.10 15.43 28.49
N ALA A 73 -35.29 14.67 27.41
CA ALA A 73 -35.51 15.19 26.06
C ALA A 73 -36.58 14.32 25.37
N ASN A 74 -37.47 14.93 24.59
CA ASN A 74 -38.53 14.22 23.86
C ASN A 74 -39.36 13.25 24.74
N GLY A 75 -39.66 13.64 25.99
CA GLY A 75 -40.41 12.83 26.95
C GLY A 75 -39.66 11.60 27.50
N LYS A 76 -38.37 11.40 27.18
CA LYS A 76 -37.54 10.30 27.67
C LYS A 76 -36.38 10.82 28.53
N LYS A 77 -36.00 10.03 29.53
CA LYS A 77 -34.86 10.31 30.41
C LYS A 77 -33.60 9.67 29.84
N TYR A 78 -32.52 10.44 29.76
CA TYR A 78 -31.21 10.02 29.31
C TYR A 78 -30.20 10.17 30.43
N LYS A 79 -29.22 9.28 30.46
CA LYS A 79 -28.09 9.35 31.39
C LYS A 79 -26.80 9.52 30.61
N GLY A 80 -25.85 10.25 31.19
CA GLY A 80 -24.52 10.44 30.64
C GLY A 80 -23.48 10.35 31.75
N TYR A 81 -22.25 10.10 31.33
CA TYR A 81 -21.09 10.05 32.21
C TYR A 81 -19.89 10.59 31.45
N VAL A 82 -19.13 11.49 32.09
CA VAL A 82 -17.93 12.09 31.49
C VAL A 82 -16.77 12.06 32.48
N ILE A 83 -15.56 11.92 31.91
CA ILE A 83 -14.30 12.12 32.61
C ILE A 83 -13.47 13.13 31.83
N TYR A 84 -12.94 14.15 32.49
CA TYR A 84 -12.13 15.18 31.85
C TYR A 84 -11.14 15.82 32.84
N SER A 85 -10.11 16.48 32.32
CA SER A 85 -9.16 17.25 33.12
C SER A 85 -9.65 18.68 33.30
N SER A 86 -9.65 19.17 34.54
CA SER A 86 -10.05 20.53 34.89
C SER A 86 -9.47 20.92 36.26
N ASP A 87 -9.50 22.20 36.59
CA ASP A 87 -9.20 22.76 37.91
C ASP A 87 -10.44 22.81 38.84
N GLU A 88 -11.61 22.42 38.34
CA GLU A 88 -12.88 22.34 39.07
C GLU A 88 -12.74 21.49 40.35
N ALA A 89 -13.21 22.02 41.49
CA ALA A 89 -13.07 21.35 42.78
C ALA A 89 -14.31 21.59 43.67
N TRP A 90 -15.42 20.93 43.33
CA TRP A 90 -16.62 21.00 44.15
C TRP A 90 -16.66 19.95 45.27
N PRO A 91 -17.45 20.17 46.33
CA PRO A 91 -17.75 19.12 47.31
C PRO A 91 -18.43 17.92 46.63
N ARG A 92 -18.11 16.70 47.11
CA ARG A 92 -18.82 15.48 46.70
C ARG A 92 -20.30 15.58 47.09
N LEU A 93 -21.17 15.11 46.19
CA LEU A 93 -22.60 15.02 46.44
C LEU A 93 -22.89 13.92 47.48
N LYS A 94 -23.78 14.22 48.43
CA LYS A 94 -24.32 13.20 49.34
C LYS A 94 -25.34 12.31 48.62
N GLU A 95 -25.65 11.17 49.21
CA GLU A 95 -26.65 10.25 48.63
C GLU A 95 -28.01 10.96 48.44
N GLY A 96 -28.52 10.94 47.20
CA GLY A 96 -29.76 11.62 46.81
C GLY A 96 -29.63 13.11 46.47
N GLU A 97 -28.45 13.72 46.67
CA GLU A 97 -28.20 15.12 46.31
C GLU A 97 -27.96 15.26 44.80
N THR A 98 -28.47 16.33 44.20
CA THR A 98 -28.27 16.61 42.77
C THR A 98 -27.92 18.07 42.55
N ARG A 99 -27.16 18.35 41.48
CA ARG A 99 -26.85 19.71 41.04
C ARG A 99 -27.34 19.95 39.63
N SER A 100 -27.92 21.13 39.38
CA SER A 100 -28.32 21.52 38.01
C SER A 100 -27.10 21.84 37.16
N GLU A 101 -27.04 21.29 35.94
CA GLU A 101 -25.99 21.59 34.95
C GLU A 101 -26.62 21.59 33.56
N LYS A 102 -26.15 22.50 32.68
CA LYS A 102 -26.59 22.50 31.28
C LYS A 102 -25.96 21.33 30.55
N ILE A 103 -26.79 20.57 29.82
CA ILE A 103 -26.36 19.43 29.02
C ILE A 103 -26.61 19.75 27.55
N SER A 104 -25.57 19.64 26.73
CA SER A 104 -25.66 19.67 25.28
C SER A 104 -25.96 18.28 24.74
N TYR A 105 -26.90 18.15 23.81
CA TYR A 105 -27.29 16.89 23.18
C TYR A 105 -27.69 17.09 21.71
N LEU A 106 -27.65 16.03 20.90
CA LEU A 106 -28.22 16.08 19.55
C LEU A 106 -29.71 15.75 19.60
N SER A 107 -30.59 16.65 19.16
CA SER A 107 -32.05 16.45 19.24
C SER A 107 -32.55 15.22 18.49
N PHE A 108 -31.94 14.90 17.35
CA PHE A 108 -32.25 13.69 16.58
C PHE A 108 -31.65 12.41 17.18
N PHE A 109 -30.65 12.51 18.07
CA PHE A 109 -30.04 11.36 18.74
C PHE A 109 -29.47 11.71 20.13
N PRO A 110 -30.34 11.86 21.17
CA PRO A 110 -29.93 12.38 22.48
C PRO A 110 -28.95 11.51 23.28
N TYR A 111 -28.66 10.29 22.82
CA TYR A 111 -27.61 9.44 23.41
C TYR A 111 -26.20 10.01 23.21
N ILE A 112 -26.00 10.91 22.24
CA ILE A 112 -24.81 11.75 22.16
C ILE A 112 -25.10 13.02 22.95
N ASN A 113 -24.51 13.13 24.13
CA ASN A 113 -24.69 14.24 25.05
C ASN A 113 -23.45 14.44 25.93
N LYS A 114 -23.22 15.69 26.37
CA LYS A 114 -22.14 16.10 27.29
C LYS A 114 -22.57 17.34 28.07
N PRO A 115 -21.99 17.61 29.25
CA PRO A 115 -22.12 18.93 29.89
C PRO A 115 -21.72 20.04 28.93
N ALA A 116 -22.51 21.12 28.90
CA ALA A 116 -22.37 22.17 27.90
C ALA A 116 -21.00 22.84 27.93
N ALA A 117 -20.41 23.01 29.13
CA ALA A 117 -19.06 23.55 29.33
C ALA A 117 -17.95 22.77 28.61
N LEU A 118 -18.19 21.48 28.28
CA LEU A 118 -17.25 20.64 27.52
C LEU A 118 -17.50 20.67 26.01
N THR A 119 -18.43 21.50 25.54
CA THR A 119 -18.86 21.56 24.13
C THR A 119 -19.03 22.99 23.61
N ASP A 120 -19.09 23.98 24.50
CA ASP A 120 -19.07 25.39 24.16
C ASP A 120 -17.67 25.86 23.75
N PHE A 121 -17.49 26.19 22.46
CA PHE A 121 -16.20 26.66 21.93
C PHE A 121 -15.75 27.98 22.54
N SER A 122 -16.64 28.78 23.11
CA SER A 122 -16.27 30.00 23.81
C SER A 122 -15.65 29.73 25.19
N GLU A 123 -15.96 28.59 25.81
CA GLU A 123 -15.50 28.22 27.15
C GLU A 123 -14.31 27.24 27.15
N MET A 124 -14.22 26.35 26.15
CA MET A 124 -13.21 25.27 26.13
C MET A 124 -11.75 25.72 25.92
N GLY A 125 -11.51 26.95 25.47
CA GLY A 125 -10.17 27.46 25.16
C GLY A 125 -9.57 26.90 23.86
N GLU A 126 -8.68 27.68 23.24
CA GLU A 126 -8.15 27.38 21.88
C GLU A 126 -7.43 26.03 21.79
N VAL A 127 -6.70 25.64 22.85
CA VAL A 127 -5.94 24.38 22.89
C VAL A 127 -6.88 23.16 22.83
N ALA A 128 -8.02 23.20 23.54
CA ALA A 128 -8.98 22.10 23.53
C ALA A 128 -9.67 21.97 22.16
N ILE A 129 -9.98 23.10 21.51
CA ILE A 129 -10.53 23.11 20.15
C ILE A 129 -9.53 22.47 19.17
N ILE A 130 -8.26 22.89 19.21
CA ILE A 130 -7.20 22.31 18.37
C ILE A 130 -7.04 20.81 18.65
N TYR A 131 -7.07 20.40 19.93
CA TYR A 131 -7.00 19.00 20.31
C TYR A 131 -8.13 18.18 19.67
N HIS A 132 -9.38 18.63 19.78
CA HIS A 132 -10.52 17.91 19.21
C HIS A 132 -10.54 17.90 17.67
N LEU A 133 -9.94 18.91 17.01
CA LEU A 133 -9.75 18.92 15.55
C LEU A 133 -8.68 17.93 15.08
N LEU A 134 -7.55 17.83 15.79
CA LEU A 134 -6.39 17.03 15.37
C LEU A 134 -6.44 15.57 15.86
N SER A 135 -7.02 15.32 17.04
CA SER A 135 -7.14 13.98 17.64
C SER A 135 -7.79 12.93 16.72
N PRO A 136 -8.90 13.18 16.02
CA PRO A 136 -9.49 12.18 15.12
C PRO A 136 -8.55 11.87 13.95
N ILE A 137 -7.88 12.88 13.39
CA ILE A 137 -6.92 12.70 12.29
C ILE A 137 -5.74 11.82 12.74
N GLY A 138 -5.17 12.12 13.90
CA GLY A 138 -4.10 11.30 14.50
C GLY A 138 -4.55 9.88 14.79
N SER A 139 -5.74 9.71 15.36
CA SER A 139 -6.30 8.40 15.70
C SER A 139 -6.60 7.55 14.46
N PHE A 140 -7.12 8.16 13.38
CA PHE A 140 -7.30 7.48 12.09
C PHE A 140 -5.96 7.05 11.47
N PHE A 141 -4.93 7.89 11.55
CA PHE A 141 -3.59 7.53 11.09
C PHE A 141 -3.03 6.33 11.87
N LEU A 142 -3.16 6.32 13.21
CA LEU A 142 -2.75 5.20 14.05
C LEU A 142 -3.53 3.92 13.73
N LEU A 143 -4.84 4.02 13.52
CA LEU A 143 -5.69 2.88 13.14
C LEU A 143 -5.27 2.30 11.77
N HIS A 144 -4.86 3.17 10.84
CA HIS A 144 -4.29 2.74 9.57
C HIS A 144 -2.96 1.99 9.73
N LEU A 145 -2.08 2.45 10.62
CA LEU A 145 -0.83 1.75 10.92
C LEU A 145 -1.10 0.35 11.51
N VAL A 146 -2.00 0.24 12.49
CA VAL A 146 -2.37 -1.04 13.13
C VAL A 146 -3.07 -1.98 12.14
N THR A 147 -3.94 -1.50 11.25
CA THR A 147 -4.53 -2.34 10.18
C THR A 147 -3.47 -2.81 9.16
N SER A 148 -2.48 -1.98 8.84
CA SER A 148 -1.45 -2.29 7.85
C SER A 148 -0.50 -3.43 8.33
N THR A 149 -0.23 -3.50 9.63
CA THR A 149 0.59 -4.58 10.24
C THR A 149 -0.15 -5.92 10.23
N LEU A 150 -1.48 -5.92 10.39
CA LEU A 150 -2.32 -7.11 10.23
C LEU A 150 -2.37 -7.60 8.77
N ARG A 151 -2.48 -6.69 7.79
CA ARG A 151 -2.51 -7.01 6.35
C ARG A 151 -1.19 -7.62 5.85
N LYS A 152 -0.03 -7.13 6.30
CA LYS A 152 1.28 -7.73 5.97
C LYS A 152 1.39 -9.20 6.41
N LYS A 153 0.70 -9.58 7.50
CA LYS A 153 0.68 -10.96 8.01
C LYS A 153 -0.10 -11.91 7.10
N LYS A 154 -1.23 -11.46 6.53
CA LYS A 154 -2.07 -12.25 5.61
C LYS A 154 -1.31 -12.58 4.30
N THR A 155 -0.57 -11.62 3.75
CA THR A 155 0.25 -11.85 2.54
C THR A 155 1.44 -12.79 2.80
N SER A 156 2.06 -12.71 3.99
CA SER A 156 3.17 -13.61 4.36
C SER A 156 2.72 -15.06 4.63
N ASN A 157 1.49 -15.25 5.12
CA ASN A 157 0.92 -16.58 5.33
C ASN A 157 0.41 -17.21 4.03
N ILE A 158 -0.06 -16.42 3.07
CA ILE A 158 -0.40 -16.89 1.72
C ILE A 158 0.87 -17.30 0.95
N SER A 159 1.95 -16.53 1.02
CA SER A 159 3.24 -16.91 0.41
C SER A 159 3.88 -18.15 1.07
N LYS A 160 3.69 -18.38 2.38
CA LYS A 160 4.20 -19.60 3.04
C LYS A 160 3.34 -20.84 2.79
N LYS A 161 2.04 -20.69 2.51
CA LYS A 161 1.17 -21.81 2.10
C LYS A 161 1.39 -22.22 0.65
N LYS A 162 1.78 -21.27 -0.25
CA LYS A 162 2.04 -21.56 -1.67
C LYS A 162 3.41 -22.18 -1.98
N VAL A 163 4.35 -22.21 -1.03
CA VAL A 163 5.70 -22.78 -1.24
C VAL A 163 5.82 -24.23 -0.76
N LYS A 164 4.81 -24.76 -0.05
CA LYS A 164 4.86 -26.15 0.47
C LYS A 164 4.12 -27.18 -0.38
N GLU A 165 3.52 -26.78 -1.50
CA GLU A 165 2.74 -27.65 -2.37
C GLU A 165 2.93 -27.27 -3.84
N THR A 166 4.15 -27.46 -4.32
CA THR A 166 4.46 -27.59 -5.75
C THR A 166 5.69 -28.49 -5.86
N GLN A 167 5.54 -29.75 -5.42
CA GLN A 167 6.32 -30.82 -6.03
C GLN A 167 5.60 -31.17 -7.33
N ILE A 168 5.98 -30.48 -8.42
CA ILE A 168 5.65 -30.93 -9.76
C ILE A 168 6.89 -31.63 -10.29
N SER A 169 6.64 -32.90 -10.62
CA SER A 169 7.45 -33.80 -11.40
C SER A 169 8.20 -33.09 -12.54
N HIS A 170 9.52 -33.10 -12.47
CA HIS A 170 10.33 -33.04 -13.68
C HIS A 170 10.20 -34.38 -14.39
N LYS A 171 9.27 -34.45 -15.35
CA LYS A 171 9.32 -35.41 -16.45
C LYS A 171 10.55 -35.04 -17.29
N ARG A 172 11.69 -35.66 -16.99
CA ARG A 172 12.92 -35.54 -17.79
C ARG A 172 12.73 -36.38 -19.06
N SER A 173 13.09 -35.80 -20.21
CA SER A 173 13.02 -36.45 -21.50
C SER A 173 13.90 -37.69 -21.51
N ASP A 174 13.26 -38.82 -21.79
CA ASP A 174 13.87 -40.11 -22.05
C ASP A 174 14.63 -40.01 -23.38
N THR A 175 15.96 -40.02 -23.33
CA THR A 175 16.76 -40.31 -24.51
C THR A 175 18.03 -41.04 -24.07
N ASN A 176 18.02 -42.35 -24.31
CA ASN A 176 19.06 -43.36 -24.13
C ASN A 176 19.42 -43.78 -22.70
N MET A 177 18.50 -44.51 -22.05
CA MET A 177 18.82 -45.29 -20.83
C MET A 177 19.58 -46.60 -21.10
N PHE A 178 19.83 -46.96 -22.37
CA PHE A 178 20.40 -48.25 -22.75
C PHE A 178 21.51 -48.09 -23.79
N CYS A 179 22.53 -48.95 -23.70
CA CYS A 179 23.63 -48.99 -24.65
C CYS A 179 23.12 -49.39 -26.05
N HIS A 180 23.44 -48.59 -27.08
CA HIS A 180 23.02 -48.87 -28.45
C HIS A 180 23.60 -50.18 -29.03
N ASN A 181 24.68 -50.70 -28.44
CA ASN A 181 25.37 -51.89 -28.96
C ASN A 181 24.88 -53.19 -28.30
N CYS A 182 24.69 -53.21 -26.98
CA CYS A 182 24.33 -54.43 -26.25
C CYS A 182 23.01 -54.36 -25.48
N GLY A 183 22.32 -53.21 -25.46
CA GLY A 183 21.02 -53.04 -24.81
C GLY A 183 21.04 -52.96 -23.29
N GLU A 184 22.22 -53.02 -22.65
CA GLU A 184 22.35 -52.95 -21.18
C GLU A 184 22.08 -51.53 -20.65
N LYS A 185 21.50 -51.42 -19.46
CA LYS A 185 21.16 -50.11 -18.87
C LYS A 185 22.42 -49.34 -18.49
N LEU A 186 22.55 -48.11 -18.98
CA LEU A 186 23.72 -47.28 -18.69
C LEU A 186 23.49 -46.44 -17.42
N PRO A 187 24.46 -46.39 -16.48
CA PRO A 187 24.40 -45.47 -15.35
C PRO A 187 24.59 -44.02 -15.82
N GLU A 188 24.00 -43.07 -15.09
CA GLU A 188 23.96 -41.65 -15.47
C GLU A 188 25.39 -41.08 -15.58
N GLY A 189 25.79 -40.62 -16.78
CA GLY A 189 27.12 -40.04 -17.04
C GLY A 189 28.23 -41.01 -17.46
N ALA A 190 27.91 -42.26 -17.83
CA ALA A 190 28.91 -43.24 -18.27
C ALA A 190 29.57 -42.86 -19.63
N LEU A 191 30.92 -42.81 -19.65
CA LEU A 191 31.71 -42.57 -20.87
C LEU A 191 31.86 -43.83 -21.75
N PHE A 192 31.72 -45.02 -21.15
CA PHE A 192 31.81 -46.32 -21.82
C PHE A 192 30.80 -47.28 -21.18
N CYS A 193 30.28 -48.24 -21.96
CA CYS A 193 29.43 -49.31 -21.42
C CYS A 193 30.27 -50.32 -20.64
N ALA A 194 29.92 -50.57 -19.36
CA ALA A 194 30.63 -51.52 -18.51
C ALA A 194 30.51 -52.99 -18.98
N SER A 195 29.48 -53.30 -19.76
CA SER A 195 29.20 -54.67 -20.22
C SER A 195 29.89 -55.01 -21.54
N CYS A 196 29.95 -54.07 -22.50
CA CYS A 196 30.50 -54.33 -23.84
C CYS A 196 31.68 -53.43 -24.25
N GLY A 197 32.08 -52.46 -23.41
CA GLY A 197 33.24 -51.59 -23.65
C GLY A 197 33.03 -50.48 -24.70
N THR A 198 31.85 -50.37 -25.32
CA THR A 198 31.58 -49.36 -26.35
C THR A 198 31.51 -47.94 -25.76
N LYS A 199 32.22 -46.99 -26.38
CA LYS A 199 32.28 -45.57 -25.98
C LYS A 199 30.98 -44.84 -26.29
N VAL A 200 30.51 -44.03 -25.35
CA VAL A 200 29.32 -43.18 -25.50
C VAL A 200 29.81 -41.76 -25.75
N LEU A 201 29.71 -41.28 -26.99
CA LEU A 201 30.26 -39.97 -27.40
C LEU A 201 29.30 -38.81 -27.05
N ASN A 202 29.85 -37.75 -26.47
CA ASN A 202 29.27 -36.41 -26.42
C ASN A 202 30.26 -35.46 -27.11
N ASP A 203 30.11 -35.26 -28.42
CA ASP A 203 31.01 -34.39 -29.18
C ASP A 203 30.54 -32.94 -29.10
N LYS A 204 31.23 -32.12 -28.29
CA LYS A 204 31.15 -30.64 -28.37
C LYS A 204 32.31 -30.12 -29.23
N PRO A 205 32.10 -29.10 -30.08
CA PRO A 205 33.18 -28.49 -30.86
C PRO A 205 34.13 -27.67 -29.97
N SER A 206 35.44 -27.82 -30.15
CA SER A 206 36.50 -27.15 -29.36
C SER A 206 36.85 -25.74 -29.84
N THR A 207 36.28 -25.27 -30.95
CA THR A 207 36.55 -23.96 -31.56
C THR A 207 35.28 -23.26 -32.01
N CYS A 208 35.19 -21.95 -31.80
CA CYS A 208 34.03 -21.14 -32.18
C CYS A 208 33.95 -20.98 -33.70
N THR A 209 32.85 -21.44 -34.31
CA THR A 209 32.62 -21.35 -35.75
C THR A 209 32.43 -19.92 -36.27
N PHE A 210 32.15 -18.96 -35.39
CA PHE A 210 31.93 -17.56 -35.76
C PHE A 210 33.20 -16.69 -35.70
N CYS A 211 34.07 -16.90 -34.71
CA CYS A 211 35.26 -16.05 -34.51
C CYS A 211 36.59 -16.82 -34.48
N GLY A 212 36.58 -18.15 -34.54
CA GLY A 212 37.78 -19.00 -34.59
C GLY A 212 38.46 -19.26 -33.24
N GLU A 213 38.00 -18.63 -32.16
CA GLU A 213 38.64 -18.74 -30.83
C GLU A 213 38.34 -20.07 -30.12
N SER A 214 39.28 -20.54 -29.31
CA SER A 214 39.15 -21.76 -28.52
C SER A 214 38.03 -21.67 -27.47
N ILE A 215 37.22 -22.73 -27.34
CA ILE A 215 36.08 -22.78 -26.42
C ILE A 215 36.42 -23.71 -25.24
N PRO A 216 36.32 -23.24 -23.99
CA PRO A 216 36.45 -24.10 -22.80
C PRO A 216 35.32 -25.14 -22.73
N ASP A 217 35.63 -26.36 -22.26
CA ASP A 217 34.76 -27.57 -22.32
C ASP A 217 33.31 -27.42 -21.76
N ASN A 218 33.03 -26.33 -21.03
CA ASN A 218 31.74 -26.04 -20.40
C ASN A 218 31.16 -24.65 -20.71
N ALA A 219 31.61 -23.98 -21.78
CA ALA A 219 31.07 -22.67 -22.16
C ALA A 219 29.76 -22.80 -22.98
N GLU A 220 28.70 -22.11 -22.56
CA GLU A 220 27.42 -22.01 -23.30
C GLU A 220 27.46 -20.91 -24.38
N PHE A 221 28.38 -19.96 -24.23
CA PHE A 221 28.59 -18.84 -25.14
C PHE A 221 30.09 -18.63 -25.33
N CYS A 222 30.51 -18.20 -26.53
CA CYS A 222 31.91 -17.81 -26.75
C CYS A 222 32.26 -16.58 -25.90
N ILE A 223 33.32 -16.68 -25.10
CA ILE A 223 33.78 -15.59 -24.23
C ILE A 223 34.22 -14.34 -25.01
N ASN A 224 34.66 -14.52 -26.26
CA ASN A 224 35.19 -13.44 -27.08
C ASN A 224 34.08 -12.70 -27.85
N CYS A 225 33.19 -13.42 -28.55
CA CYS A 225 32.18 -12.80 -29.42
C CYS A 225 30.74 -12.86 -28.90
N GLY A 226 30.47 -13.63 -27.84
CA GLY A 226 29.14 -13.78 -27.25
C GLY A 226 28.17 -14.68 -28.03
N GLN A 227 28.63 -15.33 -29.11
CA GLN A 227 27.81 -16.25 -29.90
C GLN A 227 27.48 -17.52 -29.09
N ALA A 228 26.22 -17.94 -29.11
CA ALA A 228 25.77 -19.19 -28.48
C ALA A 228 26.34 -20.42 -29.22
N ILE A 229 26.76 -21.43 -28.46
CA ILE A 229 27.34 -22.65 -29.00
C ILE A 229 26.25 -23.74 -28.99
N SER A 230 25.70 -24.06 -30.16
CA SER A 230 24.66 -25.09 -30.32
C SER A 230 25.29 -26.47 -30.51
N ASN A 231 24.78 -27.48 -29.80
CA ASN A 231 25.28 -28.86 -29.83
C ASN A 231 24.65 -29.74 -30.92
N ASP A 232 23.79 -29.20 -31.77
CA ASP A 232 23.09 -30.00 -32.75
C ASP A 232 23.92 -30.12 -34.02
N GLY A 233 24.58 -31.27 -34.16
CA GLY A 233 25.22 -31.70 -35.40
C GLY A 233 24.19 -31.89 -36.50
N ASN A 234 23.87 -30.80 -37.21
CA ASN A 234 23.28 -30.88 -38.55
C ASN A 234 23.77 -29.67 -39.36
N LEU A 235 24.74 -29.92 -40.23
CA LEU A 235 25.21 -28.96 -41.23
C LEU A 235 24.79 -29.44 -42.63
N GLY A 236 24.15 -28.53 -43.35
CA GLY A 236 23.70 -28.67 -44.74
C GLY A 236 22.20 -28.41 -44.81
N THR A 237 21.69 -27.39 -45.50
CA THR A 237 22.11 -26.89 -46.81
C THR A 237 21.60 -25.47 -47.05
N ASN A 238 22.37 -24.73 -47.85
CA ASN A 238 21.91 -23.56 -48.58
C ASN A 238 20.65 -23.90 -49.39
N GLN A 239 19.56 -23.17 -49.15
CA GLN A 239 18.55 -22.90 -50.16
C GLN A 239 17.93 -21.53 -49.89
N SER A 240 18.19 -20.64 -50.83
CA SER A 240 17.44 -19.43 -51.11
C SER A 240 15.95 -19.74 -51.19
N VAL A 241 15.17 -19.19 -50.26
CA VAL A 241 13.74 -18.98 -50.45
C VAL A 241 13.47 -17.51 -50.21
N ASP A 242 13.11 -16.88 -51.32
CA ASP A 242 12.55 -15.55 -51.47
C ASP A 242 11.49 -15.27 -50.39
N TYR A 243 11.82 -14.35 -49.48
CA TYR A 243 10.83 -13.67 -48.65
C TYR A 243 10.88 -12.20 -49.05
N GLN A 244 9.87 -11.81 -49.82
CA GLN A 244 9.54 -10.43 -50.14
C GLN A 244 9.55 -9.57 -48.87
N GLU A 245 10.31 -8.47 -48.94
CA GLU A 245 10.29 -7.37 -47.99
C GLU A 245 8.85 -6.91 -47.71
N PRO A 246 8.42 -6.81 -46.44
CA PRO A 246 7.59 -5.68 -46.09
C PRO A 246 8.52 -4.47 -46.11
N LYS A 247 8.31 -3.57 -47.08
CA LYS A 247 8.84 -2.19 -47.06
C LYS A 247 8.47 -1.55 -45.73
N ILE A 248 9.34 -1.69 -44.74
CA ILE A 248 9.31 -0.84 -43.55
C ILE A 248 10.08 0.39 -43.98
N ASN A 249 9.34 1.47 -44.20
CA ASN A 249 9.88 2.80 -44.39
C ASN A 249 10.98 3.02 -43.34
N THR A 250 12.21 3.07 -43.83
CA THR A 250 13.43 3.34 -43.07
C THR A 250 13.46 4.80 -42.66
N GLU A 251 12.51 5.23 -41.82
CA GLU A 251 12.51 6.53 -41.14
C GLU A 251 11.89 6.37 -39.74
N SER A 252 12.64 5.76 -38.84
CA SER A 252 12.54 6.10 -37.42
C SER A 252 13.86 5.79 -36.74
N THR A 253 14.84 6.67 -36.95
CA THR A 253 15.76 6.99 -35.86
C THR A 253 14.88 7.41 -34.69
N THR A 254 14.56 6.48 -33.78
CA THR A 254 13.73 6.79 -32.62
C THR A 254 14.39 7.96 -31.90
N ASN A 255 13.80 9.15 -32.02
CA ASN A 255 14.31 10.33 -31.37
C ASN A 255 14.05 10.15 -29.87
N LEU A 256 15.03 9.60 -29.15
CA LEU A 256 14.94 9.31 -27.72
C LEU A 256 15.02 10.58 -26.86
N VAL A 257 15.21 11.75 -27.47
CA VAL A 257 15.27 13.05 -26.83
C VAL A 257 14.00 13.81 -27.14
N GLY A 258 13.19 14.06 -26.11
CA GLY A 258 11.89 14.70 -26.30
C GLY A 258 10.83 14.09 -25.40
N PHE A 259 9.75 14.85 -25.20
CA PHE A 259 8.53 14.22 -24.70
C PHE A 259 7.72 13.70 -25.87
N SER A 260 7.24 12.48 -25.72
CA SER A 260 6.43 11.77 -26.70
C SER A 260 5.01 12.31 -26.74
N ASP A 261 4.42 12.37 -27.94
CA ASP A 261 2.99 12.67 -28.13
C ASP A 261 2.11 11.42 -28.07
N ARG A 262 2.70 10.25 -27.79
CA ARG A 262 2.00 8.94 -27.73
C ARG A 262 0.85 8.92 -26.72
N TYR A 263 0.84 9.79 -25.70
CA TYR A 263 -0.29 9.91 -24.77
C TYR A 263 -1.61 10.35 -25.44
N ARG A 264 -1.53 10.99 -26.61
CA ARG A 264 -2.68 11.38 -27.44
C ARG A 264 -3.15 10.29 -28.40
N SER A 265 -2.37 9.21 -28.54
CA SER A 265 -2.73 8.12 -29.46
C SER A 265 -4.04 7.44 -29.04
N PRO A 266 -4.86 6.99 -29.99
CA PRO A 266 -6.15 6.38 -29.69
C PRO A 266 -5.99 5.12 -28.82
N GLU A 267 -4.95 4.30 -29.08
CA GLU A 267 -4.61 3.11 -28.30
C GLU A 267 -4.33 3.41 -26.81
N ILE A 268 -3.56 4.46 -26.53
CA ILE A 268 -3.25 4.84 -25.15
C ILE A 268 -4.47 5.46 -24.47
N LEU A 269 -5.30 6.20 -25.21
CA LEU A 269 -6.55 6.75 -24.70
C LEU A 269 -7.58 5.65 -24.38
N THR A 270 -7.67 4.59 -25.18
CA THR A 270 -8.54 3.44 -24.91
C THR A 270 -8.05 2.66 -23.71
N ALA A 271 -6.75 2.36 -23.60
CA ALA A 271 -6.17 1.71 -22.42
C ALA A 271 -6.44 2.51 -21.12
N ALA A 272 -6.39 3.84 -21.20
CA ALA A 272 -6.71 4.72 -20.08
C ALA A 272 -8.21 4.73 -19.72
N LYS A 273 -9.10 4.60 -20.72
CA LYS A 273 -10.56 4.50 -20.49
C LYS A 273 -10.93 3.15 -19.88
N GLU A 274 -10.32 2.08 -20.36
CA GLU A 274 -10.56 0.73 -19.88
C GLU A 274 -10.16 0.58 -18.42
N SER A 275 -8.93 0.99 -18.06
CA SER A 275 -8.48 1.01 -16.66
C SER A 275 -9.39 1.84 -15.74
N LYS A 276 -9.94 2.96 -16.23
CA LYS A 276 -10.95 3.74 -15.50
C LYS A 276 -12.26 2.97 -15.32
N LYS A 277 -12.74 2.25 -16.34
CA LYS A 277 -13.95 1.41 -16.25
C LYS A 277 -13.76 0.30 -15.21
N THR A 278 -12.61 -0.38 -15.22
CA THR A 278 -12.28 -1.40 -14.21
C THR A 278 -12.19 -0.80 -12.81
N SER A 279 -11.59 0.38 -12.67
CA SER A 279 -11.51 1.11 -11.39
C SER A 279 -12.89 1.52 -10.88
N MET A 280 -13.80 1.99 -11.74
CA MET A 280 -15.18 2.30 -11.38
C MET A 280 -15.95 1.05 -10.95
N GLY A 281 -15.78 -0.07 -11.65
CA GLY A 281 -16.38 -1.35 -11.24
C GLY A 281 -15.89 -1.79 -9.86
N CYS A 282 -14.58 -1.76 -9.63
CA CYS A 282 -13.97 -2.08 -8.34
C CYS A 282 -14.44 -1.14 -7.21
N MET A 283 -14.61 0.16 -7.51
CA MET A 283 -15.16 1.15 -6.59
C MET A 283 -16.58 0.76 -6.15
N TRP A 284 -17.47 0.43 -7.09
CA TRP A 284 -18.83 0.00 -6.76
C TRP A 284 -18.85 -1.29 -5.95
N ILE A 285 -17.98 -2.25 -6.26
CA ILE A 285 -17.83 -3.47 -5.45
C ILE A 285 -17.40 -3.11 -4.02
N MET A 286 -16.40 -2.24 -3.86
CA MET A 286 -15.91 -1.80 -2.54
C MET A 286 -16.95 -1.02 -1.72
N VAL A 287 -17.92 -0.39 -2.37
CA VAL A 287 -19.01 0.35 -1.73
C VAL A 287 -20.20 -0.57 -1.42
N LEU A 288 -20.62 -1.42 -2.37
CA LEU A 288 -21.76 -2.31 -2.21
C LEU A 288 -21.45 -3.49 -1.27
N LEU A 289 -20.20 -3.99 -1.28
CA LEU A 289 -19.81 -5.13 -0.47
C LEU A 289 -20.02 -4.89 1.04
N PRO A 290 -19.61 -3.74 1.63
CA PRO A 290 -19.99 -3.40 3.00
C PRO A 290 -21.51 -3.19 3.19
N LEU A 291 -22.18 -2.53 2.25
CA LEU A 291 -23.61 -2.23 2.36
C LEU A 291 -24.48 -3.49 2.40
N LEU A 292 -24.11 -4.55 1.68
CA LEU A 292 -24.83 -5.82 1.66
C LEU A 292 -24.25 -6.83 2.65
N GLY A 293 -22.92 -6.85 2.80
CA GLY A 293 -22.21 -7.84 3.60
C GLY A 293 -22.44 -7.66 5.10
N PHE A 294 -22.46 -6.43 5.61
CA PHE A 294 -22.68 -6.21 7.04
C PHE A 294 -24.11 -6.57 7.47
N PRO A 295 -25.19 -6.12 6.81
CA PRO A 295 -26.54 -6.55 7.16
C PRO A 295 -26.73 -8.07 7.09
N LEU A 296 -26.15 -8.72 6.08
CA LEU A 296 -26.21 -10.18 5.96
C LEU A 296 -25.45 -10.87 7.10
N ALA A 297 -24.27 -10.35 7.48
CA ALA A 297 -23.53 -10.87 8.63
C ALA A 297 -24.30 -10.67 9.94
N GLY A 298 -24.98 -9.54 10.12
CA GLY A 298 -25.80 -9.28 11.30
C GLY A 298 -27.08 -10.11 11.39
N LEU A 299 -27.51 -10.74 10.29
CA LEU A 299 -28.65 -11.66 10.26
C LEU A 299 -28.22 -13.14 10.41
N LEU A 300 -26.98 -13.46 10.06
CA LEU A 300 -26.47 -14.84 10.04
C LEU A 300 -25.52 -15.17 11.21
N MET A 301 -24.97 -14.16 11.89
CA MET A 301 -24.00 -14.37 12.98
C MET A 301 -24.62 -13.95 14.31
N ASP A 302 -24.75 -14.92 15.22
CA ASP A 302 -25.36 -14.73 16.54
C ASP A 302 -24.58 -13.72 17.41
N ASP A 303 -23.27 -13.59 17.18
CA ASP A 303 -22.37 -12.70 17.91
C ASP A 303 -22.29 -11.27 17.33
N PHE A 304 -23.05 -10.95 16.27
CA PHE A 304 -22.97 -9.64 15.61
C PHE A 304 -24.36 -9.01 15.47
N PRO A 305 -24.78 -8.15 16.41
CA PRO A 305 -26.14 -7.63 16.43
C PRO A 305 -26.44 -6.77 15.20
N LEU A 306 -27.61 -7.00 14.59
CA LEU A 306 -28.06 -6.34 13.36
C LEU A 306 -28.03 -4.80 13.42
N GLY A 307 -28.30 -4.23 14.60
CA GLY A 307 -28.23 -2.78 14.81
C GLY A 307 -26.83 -2.19 14.57
N GLU A 308 -25.78 -2.88 15.01
CA GLU A 308 -24.39 -2.46 14.79
C GLU A 308 -23.97 -2.64 13.33
N ALA A 309 -24.41 -3.74 12.72
CA ALA A 309 -24.18 -4.03 11.31
C ALA A 309 -24.72 -2.94 10.38
N LEU A 310 -25.92 -2.43 10.67
CA LEU A 310 -26.59 -1.38 9.90
C LEU A 310 -25.91 -0.01 10.01
N VAL A 311 -25.07 0.21 11.02
CA VAL A 311 -24.29 1.45 11.19
C VAL A 311 -22.89 1.32 10.56
N ILE A 312 -22.23 0.18 10.79
CA ILE A 312 -20.85 -0.06 10.34
C ILE A 312 -20.76 -0.16 8.80
N GLY A 313 -21.71 -0.87 8.17
CA GLY A 313 -21.74 -1.06 6.72
C GLY A 313 -21.74 0.28 5.94
N PRO A 314 -22.72 1.17 6.18
CA PRO A 314 -22.78 2.49 5.56
C PRO A 314 -21.57 3.37 5.85
N GLY A 315 -21.04 3.35 7.08
CA GLY A 315 -19.85 4.13 7.45
C GLY A 315 -18.62 3.74 6.63
N ILE A 316 -18.33 2.44 6.52
CA ILE A 316 -17.21 1.95 5.70
C ILE A 316 -17.43 2.23 4.22
N ALA A 317 -18.65 2.04 3.73
CA ALA A 317 -19.01 2.30 2.33
C ALA A 317 -18.78 3.78 1.96
N LEU A 318 -19.18 4.72 2.82
CA LEU A 318 -18.97 6.16 2.62
C LEU A 318 -17.49 6.52 2.57
N ILE A 319 -16.68 6.00 3.51
CA ILE A 319 -15.24 6.25 3.53
C ILE A 319 -14.58 5.71 2.24
N MET A 320 -14.93 4.49 1.84
CA MET A 320 -14.42 3.90 0.59
C MET A 320 -14.86 4.72 -0.62
N LEU A 321 -16.10 5.21 -0.65
CA LEU A 321 -16.60 6.08 -1.70
C LEU A 321 -15.76 7.36 -1.80
N VAL A 322 -15.55 8.06 -0.68
CA VAL A 322 -14.78 9.32 -0.64
C VAL A 322 -13.34 9.11 -1.10
N ILE A 323 -12.66 8.06 -0.61
CA ILE A 323 -11.28 7.76 -1.00
C ILE A 323 -11.19 7.48 -2.51
N ASN A 324 -12.10 6.68 -3.06
CA ASN A 324 -12.12 6.36 -4.49
C ASN A 324 -12.47 7.59 -5.36
N LEU A 325 -13.43 8.42 -4.94
CA LEU A 325 -13.75 9.68 -5.61
C LEU A 325 -12.57 10.65 -5.62
N PHE A 326 -11.84 10.73 -4.52
CA PHE A 326 -10.63 11.54 -4.42
C PHE A 326 -9.49 10.98 -5.28
N ALA A 327 -9.32 9.65 -5.35
CA ALA A 327 -8.37 9.04 -6.26
C ALA A 327 -8.71 9.34 -7.73
N LEU A 328 -10.00 9.28 -8.10
CA LEU A 328 -10.47 9.63 -9.44
C LEU A 328 -10.28 11.12 -9.76
N SER A 329 -10.52 12.01 -8.79
CA SER A 329 -10.33 13.46 -9.00
C SER A 329 -8.87 13.81 -9.28
N ARG A 330 -7.91 13.09 -8.69
CA ARG A 330 -6.47 13.25 -8.98
C ARG A 330 -6.11 12.93 -10.44
N THR A 331 -6.83 12.02 -11.10
CA THR A 331 -6.57 11.66 -12.50
C THR A 331 -7.00 12.74 -13.51
N LYS A 332 -7.90 13.64 -13.10
CA LYS A 332 -8.40 14.76 -13.92
C LYS A 332 -7.47 15.99 -13.91
N LYS A 333 -6.42 15.98 -13.09
CA LYS A 333 -5.48 17.10 -13.01
C LYS A 333 -4.74 17.27 -14.36
N PRO A 334 -4.32 18.50 -14.71
CA PRO A 334 -3.54 18.73 -15.91
C PRO A 334 -2.15 18.08 -15.82
N ILE A 335 -1.63 17.69 -16.99
CA ILE A 335 -0.23 17.29 -17.16
C ILE A 335 0.66 18.46 -16.73
N TRP A 336 1.79 18.15 -16.11
CA TRP A 336 2.78 19.15 -15.74
C TRP A 336 4.19 18.62 -15.99
N GLU A 337 5.11 19.56 -16.20
CA GLU A 337 6.52 19.30 -16.48
C GLU A 337 7.39 19.93 -15.39
N GLY A 338 8.61 19.42 -15.25
CA GLY A 338 9.58 19.92 -14.30
C GLY A 338 10.94 19.26 -14.44
N THR A 339 11.87 19.70 -13.60
CA THR A 339 13.25 19.19 -13.58
C THR A 339 13.57 18.58 -12.22
N VAL A 340 14.28 17.46 -12.21
CA VAL A 340 14.80 16.84 -10.99
C VAL A 340 15.92 17.72 -10.45
N VAL A 341 15.67 18.38 -9.31
CA VAL A 341 16.62 19.34 -8.72
C VAL A 341 17.45 18.74 -7.59
N ASN A 342 16.95 17.67 -6.95
CA ASN A 342 17.63 17.06 -5.83
C ASN A 342 17.17 15.61 -5.65
N LYS A 343 18.05 14.77 -5.11
CA LYS A 343 17.78 13.41 -4.68
C LYS A 343 18.48 13.16 -3.36
N TYR A 344 17.77 12.59 -2.40
CA TYR A 344 18.38 12.20 -1.14
C TYR A 344 17.70 10.96 -0.58
N SER A 345 18.44 10.19 0.22
CA SER A 345 17.90 9.14 1.06
C SER A 345 17.94 9.57 2.52
N LYS A 346 16.94 9.15 3.29
CA LYS A 346 16.92 9.31 4.74
C LYS A 346 16.58 7.98 5.37
N GLU A 347 17.43 7.56 6.29
CA GLU A 347 17.12 6.46 7.17
C GLU A 347 16.02 6.92 8.15
N ARG A 348 14.95 6.13 8.22
CA ARG A 348 13.83 6.38 9.12
C ARG A 348 13.72 5.19 10.06
N SER A 349 13.85 5.47 11.34
CA SER A 349 13.50 4.53 12.39
C SER A 349 12.02 4.67 12.71
N GLU A 350 11.26 3.61 12.49
CA GLU A 350 9.90 3.52 13.00
C GLU A 350 9.97 2.86 14.38
N HIS A 351 9.55 3.61 15.40
CA HIS A 351 9.49 3.13 16.77
C HIS A 351 8.26 2.25 16.93
N ASN A 352 8.45 0.94 16.92
CA ASN A 352 7.39 -0.01 17.24
C ASN A 352 7.39 -0.26 18.74
N ARG A 353 6.68 0.59 19.49
CA ARG A 353 6.45 0.36 20.92
C ARG A 353 5.52 -0.85 21.06
N THR A 354 6.04 -1.95 21.58
CA THR A 354 5.25 -3.14 21.95
C THR A 354 5.46 -3.32 23.45
N GLU A 355 4.39 -3.23 24.24
CA GLU A 355 4.45 -3.31 25.71
C GLU A 355 5.01 -4.68 26.15
N GLY A 356 6.12 -4.67 26.90
CA GLY A 356 6.75 -5.88 27.46
C GLY A 356 7.91 -6.50 26.67
N GLU A 357 8.35 -5.92 25.56
CA GLU A 357 9.54 -6.39 24.80
C GLU A 357 10.53 -5.23 24.58
N SER A 358 11.83 -5.55 24.55
CA SER A 358 12.90 -4.56 24.34
C SER A 358 12.69 -3.77 23.04
N ASP A 359 12.90 -2.45 23.10
CA ASP A 359 12.74 -1.50 22.00
C ASP A 359 13.24 -2.06 20.66
N THR A 360 12.31 -2.43 19.76
CA THR A 360 12.66 -2.94 18.43
C THR A 360 12.40 -1.86 17.38
N TYR A 361 13.46 -1.17 17.00
CA TYR A 361 13.45 -0.21 15.90
C TYR A 361 13.39 -0.97 14.57
N SER A 362 12.35 -0.74 13.75
CA SER A 362 12.38 -1.16 12.36
C SER A 362 12.83 0.00 11.50
N THR A 363 14.03 -0.15 10.94
CA THR A 363 14.62 0.88 10.12
C THR A 363 14.32 0.65 8.65
N TYR A 364 13.88 1.68 7.95
CA TYR A 364 13.70 1.67 6.51
C TYR A 364 14.31 2.91 5.89
N ILE A 365 14.73 2.79 4.64
CA ILE A 365 15.34 3.91 3.91
C ILE A 365 14.27 4.52 3.01
N GLU A 366 13.99 5.81 3.20
CA GLU A 366 13.17 6.63 2.31
C GLU A 366 14.07 7.26 1.25
N PHE A 367 13.78 6.98 -0.01
CA PHE A 367 14.41 7.59 -1.17
C PHE A 367 13.49 8.69 -1.70
N THR A 368 13.98 9.92 -1.73
CA THR A 368 13.21 11.08 -2.19
C THR A 368 13.85 11.68 -3.43
N THR A 369 13.07 11.79 -4.50
CA THR A 369 13.40 12.55 -5.70
C THR A 369 12.58 13.84 -5.70
N VAL A 370 13.26 14.99 -5.70
CA VAL A 370 12.65 16.31 -5.68
C VAL A 370 12.62 16.88 -7.10
N ILE A 371 11.43 17.30 -7.53
CA ILE A 371 11.18 17.89 -8.84
C ILE A 371 10.67 19.31 -8.62
N THR A 372 11.27 20.28 -9.29
CA THR A 372 10.70 21.63 -9.40
C THR A 372 9.97 21.72 -10.72
N THR A 373 8.66 21.98 -10.67
CA THR A 373 7.86 22.18 -11.88
C THR A 373 8.26 23.46 -12.59
N ASP A 374 7.94 23.58 -13.87
CA ASP A 374 8.18 24.81 -14.64
C ASP A 374 7.46 26.04 -14.05
N SER A 375 6.38 25.82 -13.30
CA SER A 375 5.69 26.88 -12.53
C SER A 375 6.37 27.23 -11.19
N GLY A 376 7.57 26.72 -10.91
CA GLY A 376 8.33 26.92 -9.68
C GLY A 376 7.86 26.10 -8.46
N LYS A 377 6.78 25.32 -8.58
CA LYS A 377 6.26 24.50 -7.48
C LYS A 377 7.13 23.26 -7.23
N LYS A 378 7.36 22.93 -5.95
CA LYS A 378 8.05 21.70 -5.54
C LYS A 378 7.11 20.48 -5.57
N LYS A 379 7.59 19.38 -6.14
CA LYS A 379 6.97 18.04 -6.15
C LYS A 379 8.00 17.02 -5.67
N THR A 380 7.52 15.93 -5.07
CA THR A 380 8.38 14.89 -4.51
C THR A 380 7.86 13.51 -4.86
N ILE A 381 8.76 12.63 -5.31
CA ILE A 381 8.54 11.20 -5.40
C ILE A 381 9.19 10.58 -4.16
N VAL A 382 8.41 9.88 -3.35
CA VAL A 382 8.89 9.21 -2.12
C VAL A 382 8.71 7.70 -2.30
N GLU A 383 9.82 6.97 -2.30
CA GLU A 383 9.87 5.52 -2.45
C GLU A 383 10.58 4.90 -1.24
N LYS A 384 10.27 3.64 -0.92
CA LYS A 384 10.79 2.97 0.29
C LYS A 384 11.54 1.69 -0.07
N ASN A 385 12.69 1.48 0.57
CA ASN A 385 13.50 0.24 0.49
C ASN A 385 13.81 -0.18 -0.96
N SER A 386 13.33 -1.35 -1.39
CA SER A 386 13.55 -1.90 -2.73
C SER A 386 12.61 -1.32 -3.80
N GLY A 387 11.56 -0.59 -3.42
CA GLY A 387 10.60 0.02 -4.35
C GLY A 387 11.06 1.36 -4.94
N ARG A 388 12.37 1.62 -4.99
CA ARG A 388 13.01 2.90 -5.36
C ARG A 388 13.23 3.06 -6.87
N HIS A 389 12.25 2.65 -7.67
CA HIS A 389 12.38 2.53 -9.12
C HIS A 389 12.64 3.87 -9.80
N MET A 390 11.89 4.91 -9.43
CA MET A 390 12.08 6.26 -10.00
C MET A 390 13.31 6.95 -9.44
N TYR A 391 13.64 6.69 -8.17
CA TYR A 391 14.90 7.16 -7.59
C TYR A 391 16.12 6.60 -8.32
N ASP A 392 16.13 5.32 -8.69
CA ASP A 392 17.27 4.73 -9.41
C ASP A 392 17.29 5.15 -10.90
N TYR A 393 16.12 5.39 -11.50
CA TYR A 393 15.97 5.71 -12.92
C TYR A 393 16.26 7.19 -13.28
N LEU A 394 15.86 8.13 -12.42
CA LEU A 394 16.00 9.57 -12.67
C LEU A 394 17.30 10.12 -12.07
N SER A 395 17.98 10.99 -12.80
CA SER A 395 19.17 11.73 -12.38
C SER A 395 18.85 13.20 -12.11
N VAL A 396 19.66 13.86 -11.26
CA VAL A 396 19.56 15.32 -11.09
C VAL A 396 19.86 15.99 -12.42
N GLY A 397 19.03 16.95 -12.81
CA GLY A 397 19.05 17.61 -14.13
C GLY A 397 18.09 16.99 -15.15
N ASP A 398 17.54 15.79 -14.90
CA ASP A 398 16.57 15.20 -15.82
C ASP A 398 15.29 16.01 -15.86
N ARG A 399 14.82 16.36 -17.06
CA ARG A 399 13.46 16.86 -17.27
C ARG A 399 12.46 15.72 -17.29
N VAL A 400 11.32 15.93 -16.66
CA VAL A 400 10.25 14.93 -16.54
C VAL A 400 8.88 15.55 -16.80
N ARG A 401 7.98 14.77 -17.41
CA ARG A 401 6.57 15.07 -17.60
C ARG A 401 5.74 14.08 -16.78
N TYR A 402 4.88 14.57 -15.91
CA TYR A 402 3.98 13.72 -15.14
C TYR A 402 2.64 13.57 -15.86
N HIS A 403 2.14 12.34 -15.95
CA HIS A 403 0.87 12.02 -16.57
C HIS A 403 -0.17 11.61 -15.51
N PRO A 404 -1.02 12.53 -15.00
CA PRO A 404 -1.98 12.23 -13.92
C PRO A 404 -2.96 11.11 -14.23
N LYS A 405 -3.31 10.94 -15.51
CA LYS A 405 -4.21 9.89 -15.98
C LYS A 405 -3.67 8.48 -15.71
N PHE A 406 -2.35 8.34 -15.68
CA PHE A 406 -1.66 7.07 -15.44
C PHE A 406 -0.92 7.00 -14.11
N GLY A 407 -0.65 8.16 -13.49
CA GLY A 407 0.16 8.24 -12.28
C GLY A 407 1.65 7.96 -12.51
N THR A 408 2.13 8.13 -13.74
CA THR A 408 3.51 7.81 -14.15
C THR A 408 4.27 9.04 -14.62
N TYR A 409 5.60 8.93 -14.59
CA TYR A 409 6.52 9.95 -15.07
C TYR A 409 7.13 9.51 -16.40
N GLU A 410 7.27 10.46 -17.32
CA GLU A 410 8.01 10.32 -18.56
C GLU A 410 9.29 11.16 -18.46
N LYS A 411 10.44 10.55 -18.76
CA LYS A 411 11.74 11.23 -18.79
C LYS A 411 11.96 11.86 -20.17
N TYR A 412 12.49 13.07 -20.25
CA TYR A 412 12.67 13.78 -21.53
C TYR A 412 13.76 13.15 -22.39
N ASP A 413 15.00 13.09 -21.89
CA ASP A 413 16.12 12.48 -22.60
C ASP A 413 16.29 11.03 -22.15
N LYS A 414 16.05 10.09 -23.07
CA LYS A 414 16.15 8.64 -22.85
C LYS A 414 17.31 8.04 -23.65
N SER A 415 18.14 8.87 -24.30
CA SER A 415 19.19 8.43 -25.23
C SER A 415 20.27 7.57 -24.55
N LYS A 416 20.51 7.82 -23.26
CA LYS A 416 21.49 7.10 -22.43
C LYS A 416 20.89 5.97 -21.60
N ASP A 417 19.57 5.76 -21.68
CA ASP A 417 18.88 4.79 -20.84
C ASP A 417 18.89 3.40 -21.49
N ARG A 418 19.13 2.36 -20.68
CA ARG A 418 19.03 0.95 -21.13
C ARG A 418 17.63 0.37 -20.94
N ILE A 419 16.80 1.03 -20.13
CA ILE A 419 15.46 0.61 -19.76
C ILE A 419 14.49 1.78 -19.88
N ILE A 420 13.20 1.47 -20.01
CA ILE A 420 12.11 2.44 -19.95
C ILE A 420 10.91 1.83 -19.23
N TYR A 421 10.28 2.62 -18.38
CA TYR A 421 9.05 2.23 -17.69
C TYR A 421 7.83 2.54 -18.56
N CYS A 422 6.92 1.57 -18.68
CA CYS A 422 5.69 1.77 -19.43
C CYS A 422 4.78 2.76 -18.70
N ASN A 423 4.39 3.85 -19.34
CA ASN A 423 3.50 4.84 -18.73
C ASN A 423 2.11 4.30 -18.41
N VAL A 424 1.63 3.24 -19.07
CA VAL A 424 0.29 2.66 -18.83
C VAL A 424 0.28 1.72 -17.63
N CYS A 425 1.29 0.86 -17.49
CA CYS A 425 1.27 -0.20 -16.48
C CYS A 425 2.46 -0.15 -15.49
N SER A 426 3.46 0.70 -15.71
CA SER A 426 4.70 0.79 -14.93
C SER A 426 5.63 -0.43 -15.03
N MET A 427 5.42 -1.32 -16.00
CA MET A 427 6.35 -2.43 -16.25
C MET A 427 7.66 -1.88 -16.80
N MET A 428 8.80 -2.39 -16.32
CA MET A 428 10.12 -2.10 -16.89
C MET A 428 10.31 -2.87 -18.20
N ASN A 429 10.79 -2.17 -19.23
CA ASN A 429 11.08 -2.73 -20.55
C ASN A 429 12.50 -2.33 -20.98
N PRO A 430 13.18 -3.12 -21.83
CA PRO A 430 14.38 -2.67 -22.52
C PRO A 430 14.10 -1.44 -23.39
N ILE A 431 15.05 -0.50 -23.47
CA ILE A 431 14.90 0.72 -24.28
C ILE A 431 14.69 0.42 -25.77
N ARG A 432 15.13 -0.74 -26.25
CA ARG A 432 14.96 -1.17 -27.65
C ARG A 432 13.51 -1.51 -28.00
N ASN A 433 12.68 -1.89 -27.02
CA ASN A 433 11.29 -2.27 -27.27
C ASN A 433 10.43 -1.05 -27.59
N ASP A 434 9.64 -1.06 -28.65
CA ASP A 434 8.67 0.03 -28.91
C ASP A 434 7.34 -0.15 -28.19
N ARG A 435 7.04 -1.39 -27.79
CA ARG A 435 5.83 -1.79 -27.07
C ARG A 435 6.17 -2.45 -25.75
N CYS A 436 5.29 -2.28 -24.77
CA CYS A 436 5.47 -2.89 -23.46
C CYS A 436 5.26 -4.40 -23.50
N LYS A 437 6.19 -5.17 -22.93
CA LYS A 437 6.11 -6.64 -22.88
C LYS A 437 4.93 -7.21 -22.09
N ARG A 438 4.27 -6.39 -21.26
CA ARG A 438 3.15 -6.83 -20.42
C ARG A 438 1.79 -6.42 -20.97
N CYS A 439 1.62 -5.14 -21.32
CA CYS A 439 0.32 -4.63 -21.77
C CYS A 439 0.26 -4.33 -23.27
N ASN A 440 1.32 -4.62 -24.02
CA ASN A 440 1.48 -4.38 -25.46
C ASN A 440 1.29 -2.93 -25.95
N ASN A 441 0.91 -1.99 -25.08
CA ASN A 441 0.82 -0.57 -25.38
C ASN A 441 2.16 0.05 -25.79
N LEU A 442 2.10 1.08 -26.62
CA LEU A 442 3.26 1.89 -27.03
C LEU A 442 4.00 2.48 -25.82
N LEU A 443 5.32 2.32 -25.81
CA LEU A 443 6.20 2.98 -24.84
C LEU A 443 6.39 4.44 -25.23
N PHE A 444 6.48 5.36 -24.26
CA PHE A 444 6.60 6.78 -24.56
C PHE A 444 8.06 7.07 -24.91
N LYS A 445 8.40 6.88 -26.18
CA LYS A 445 9.69 7.22 -26.77
C LYS A 445 9.54 8.46 -27.62
#